data_AF-X0TI16-F1
#
_entry.id   AF-X0TI16-F1
#
_cell.length_a   1.000
_cell.length_b   1.000
_cell.length_c   1.000
_cell.angle_alpha   90.00
_cell.angle_beta   90.00
_cell.angle_gamma   90.00
#
_symmetry.space_group_name_H-M   'P 1'
#
loop_
_entity.id
_entity.type
_entity.pdbx_description
1 polymer ?
#
loop_
_entity_poly.entity_id
_entity_poly.type
_entity_poly.pdbx_seq_one_letter_code
_entity_poly.pdbx_strand_id
1 'polypeptide(L)' 'MATVTYDHVTKRFETVVAVNDFNLEIPDKEFLVLV' A
#
# COMPACT_ATOMS: atom_id res chain seq x y z
N MET A 1 -8.82 -15.49 6.64
CA MET A 1 -7.39 -15.28 6.85
C MET A 1 -6.79 -14.98 5.50
N ALA A 2 -6.21 -13.81 5.34
CA ALA A 2 -5.72 -13.30 4.05
C ALA A 2 -4.55 -12.35 4.29
N THR A 3 -3.45 -12.58 3.58
CA THR A 3 -2.36 -11.61 3.41
C THR A 3 -2.82 -10.48 2.50
N VAL A 4 -2.39 -9.26 2.78
CA VAL A 4 -2.58 -8.10 1.88
C VAL A 4 -1.24 -7.73 1.27
N THR A 5 -1.21 -7.55 -0.04
CA THR A 5 0.00 -7.18 -0.77
C THR A 5 -0.28 -5.93 -1.61
N TYR A 6 0.51 -4.89 -1.38
CA TYR A 6 0.68 -3.75 -2.28
C TYR A 6 1.95 -4.01 -3.10
N ASP A 7 1.79 -4.09 -4.41
CA ASP A 7 2.87 -4.33 -5.37
C ASP A 7 2.90 -3.18 -6.39
N HIS A 8 3.98 -2.40 -6.38
CA HIS A 8 4.22 -1.23 -7.23
C HIS A 8 3.00 -0.28 -7.35
N VAL A 9 2.29 -0.04 -6.24
CA VAL A 9 1.04 0.71 -6.24
C VAL A 9 1.30 2.20 -6.41
N THR A 10 0.64 2.80 -7.41
CA THR A 10 0.72 4.23 -7.69
C THR A 10 -0.67 4.85 -7.77
N LYS A 11 -0.86 6.00 -7.12
CA LYS A 11 -2.09 6.78 -7.18
C LYS A 11 -1.81 8.23 -7.50
N ARG A 12 -2.53 8.77 -8.50
CA ARG A 12 -2.41 10.15 -8.97
C ARG A 12 -3.77 10.83 -8.99
N PHE A 13 -3.78 12.13 -8.74
CA PHE A 13 -4.91 13.04 -8.88
C PHE A 13 -4.46 14.22 -9.72
N GLU A 14 -4.86 14.23 -11.00
CA GLU A 14 -4.40 15.20 -12.00
C GLU A 14 -2.86 15.34 -12.00
N THR A 15 -2.35 16.46 -11.48
CA THR A 15 -0.92 16.77 -11.43
C THR A 15 -0.23 16.26 -10.16
N VAL A 16 -0.98 15.79 -9.16
CA VAL A 16 -0.45 15.34 -7.87
C VAL A 16 -0.27 13.82 -7.85
N VAL A 17 0.90 13.36 -7.41
CA VAL A 17 1.16 11.93 -7.13
C VAL A 17 0.94 11.70 -5.64
N ALA A 18 -0.19 11.07 -5.28
CA ALA A 18 -0.56 10.82 -3.88
C ALA A 18 0.11 9.57 -3.31
N VAL A 19 0.37 8.57 -4.14
CA VAL A 19 1.15 7.37 -3.79
C VAL A 19 2.07 7.08 -4.96
N ASN A 20 3.37 6.94 -4.72
CA ASN A 20 4.37 6.73 -5.75
C ASN A 20 5.12 5.42 -5.51
N ASP A 21 4.86 4.42 -6.34
CA ASP A 21 5.55 3.13 -6.34
C ASP A 21 5.61 2.42 -4.96
N PHE A 22 4.47 2.32 -4.30
CA PHE A 22 4.36 1.77 -2.96
C PHE A 22 4.31 0.25 -2.94
N ASN A 23 5.18 -0.34 -2.12
CA ASN A 23 5.34 -1.79 -1.95
C ASN A 23 5.25 -2.14 -0.46
N LEU A 24 4.33 -3.03 -0.11
CA LEU A 24 4.13 -3.46 1.28
C LEU A 24 3.40 -4.81 1.32
N GLU A 25 3.91 -5.73 2.12
CA GLU A 25 3.23 -6.98 2.46
C GLU A 25 2.77 -6.92 3.91
N ILE A 26 1.51 -7.29 4.15
CA ILE A 26 0.90 -7.40 5.48
C ILE A 26 0.48 -8.85 5.68
N PRO A 27 1.28 -9.63 6.45
CA PRO A 27 0.98 -10.98 6.85
C PRO A 27 -0.40 -11.13 7.52
N ASP A 28 -1.00 -12.32 7.36
CA ASP A 28 -2.24 -12.65 8.08
C ASP A 28 -2.06 -12.51 9.60
N LYS A 29 -3.05 -11.90 10.25
CA LYS A 29 -3.09 -11.58 11.70
C LYS A 29 -2.10 -10.53 12.18
N GLU A 30 -1.45 -9.81 11.28
CA GLU A 30 -0.67 -8.63 11.66
C GLU A 30 -1.56 -7.40 11.91
N PHE A 31 -1.18 -6.59 12.89
CA PHE A 31 -1.81 -5.29 13.14
C PHE A 31 -0.85 -4.17 12.72
N LEU A 32 -1.10 -3.59 11.55
CA LEU A 32 -0.30 -2.51 10.98
C LEU A 32 -0.99 -1.16 11.17
N VAL A 33 -0.21 -0.13 11.49
CA VAL A 33 -0.63 1.28 11.44
C VAL A 33 0.28 2.02 10.47
N LEU A 34 -0.33 2.72 9.50
CA LEU A 34 0.37 3.65 8.61
C LEU A 34 0.24 5.07 9.20
N VAL A 35 1.37 5.78 9.32
CA VAL A 35 1.47 7.16 9.84
C VAL A 35 1.99 8.11 8.78
#